data_AF-A0A2D8B9X6-F1
#
_entry.id   AF-A0A2D8B9X6-F1
#
_cell.length_a   1.000
_cell.length_b   1.000
_cell.length_c   1.000
_cell.angle_alpha   90.00
_cell.angle_beta   90.00
_cell.angle_gamma   90.00
#
_symmetry.space_group_name_H-M   'P 1'
#
loop_
_entity.id
_entity.type
_entity.pdbx_description
1 polymer ?
#
loop_
_entity_poly.entity_id
_entity_poly.type
_entity_poly.pdbx_seq_one_letter_code
_entity_poly.pdbx_strand_id
1 'polypeptide(L)'
;MSSPDRSLQTVSVPSDWTPAGWRARPAAQQPRYPDEAALAEVVGELSRLPPLVTSWEILSLKKQLAEAQEGKRFLLQGGDCAESFADCESALVSNRLKVLLQMSLVLVHG
;
A
#
# COMPACT_ATOMS: atom_id res chain seq x y z
N MET A 1 6.42 25.86 -17.68
CA MET A 1 5.28 25.34 -18.46
C MET A 1 4.40 24.59 -17.49
N SER A 2 3.25 25.16 -17.11
CA SER A 2 2.36 24.58 -16.11
C SER A 2 1.63 23.39 -16.74
N SER A 3 1.98 22.16 -16.34
CA SER A 3 1.21 20.98 -16.73
C SER A 3 -0.18 21.11 -16.12
N PRO A 4 -1.28 20.98 -16.90
CA PRO A 4 -2.61 21.03 -16.33
C PRO A 4 -2.75 19.91 -15.30
N ASP A 5 -3.32 20.24 -14.14
CA ASP A 5 -3.60 19.30 -13.07
C ASP A 5 -4.57 18.25 -13.60
N ARG A 6 -4.03 17.13 -14.10
CA ARG A 6 -4.82 16.06 -14.72
C ARG A 6 -5.60 15.37 -13.62
N SER A 7 -6.92 15.55 -13.62
CA SER A 7 -7.79 14.81 -12.72
C SER A 7 -7.58 13.31 -12.93
N LEU A 8 -7.16 12.63 -11.86
CA LEU A 8 -6.99 11.18 -11.87
C LEU A 8 -8.36 10.56 -12.11
N GLN A 9 -8.59 10.00 -13.29
CA GLN A 9 -9.79 9.22 -13.55
C GLN A 9 -9.64 7.85 -12.86
N THR A 10 -10.71 7.42 -12.18
CA THR A 10 -10.81 6.04 -11.69
C THR A 10 -10.86 5.11 -12.90
N VAL A 11 -10.18 3.97 -12.81
CA VAL A 11 -10.43 2.86 -13.74
C VAL A 11 -11.94 2.58 -13.68
N SER A 12 -12.56 2.27 -14.82
CA SER A 12 -13.96 1.83 -14.89
C SER A 12 -14.19 0.76 -13.81
N VAL A 13 -14.90 1.14 -12.76
CA VAL A 13 -15.25 0.22 -11.68
C VAL A 13 -16.43 -0.59 -12.20
N PRO A 14 -16.36 -1.93 -12.24
CA PRO A 14 -17.49 -2.76 -12.60
C PRO A 14 -18.70 -2.43 -11.71
N SER A 15 -19.91 -2.41 -12.27
CA SER A 15 -21.12 -2.03 -11.54
C SER A 15 -21.48 -2.98 -10.39
N ASP A 16 -20.92 -4.19 -10.40
CA ASP A 16 -21.07 -5.25 -9.41
C ASP A 16 -19.88 -5.34 -8.43
N TRP A 17 -18.93 -4.40 -8.49
CA TRP A 17 -17.76 -4.44 -7.61
C TRP A 17 -18.15 -4.20 -6.15
N THR A 18 -17.69 -5.09 -5.27
CA THR A 18 -17.79 -4.93 -3.82
C THR A 18 -16.47 -5.35 -3.15
N PRO A 19 -16.13 -4.80 -1.97
CA PRO A 19 -14.93 -5.22 -1.23
C PRO A 19 -14.89 -6.72 -0.91
N ALA A 20 -16.05 -7.37 -0.77
CA ALA A 20 -16.14 -8.81 -0.50
C ALA A 20 -16.10 -9.70 -1.76
N GLY A 21 -16.23 -9.11 -2.95
CA GLY A 21 -16.39 -9.86 -4.21
C GLY A 21 -15.22 -10.77 -4.58
N TRP A 22 -14.02 -10.53 -4.04
CA TRP A 22 -12.85 -11.40 -4.27
C TRP A 22 -13.03 -12.80 -3.67
N ARG A 23 -13.83 -12.95 -2.61
CA ARG A 23 -14.04 -14.23 -1.91
C ARG A 23 -14.75 -15.28 -2.77
N ALA A 24 -15.47 -14.85 -3.80
CA ALA A 24 -16.12 -15.73 -4.77
C ALA A 24 -15.17 -16.21 -5.88
N ARG A 25 -13.90 -15.75 -5.89
CA ARG A 25 -12.91 -16.09 -6.91
C ARG A 25 -11.84 -17.02 -6.33
N PRO A 26 -11.16 -17.83 -7.17
CA PRO A 26 -10.03 -18.62 -6.72
C PRO A 26 -8.93 -17.73 -6.11
N ALA A 27 -8.59 -17.99 -4.85
CA ALA A 27 -7.54 -17.29 -4.11
C ALA A 27 -6.52 -18.31 -3.59
N ALA A 28 -5.29 -18.24 -4.10
CA ALA A 28 -4.19 -19.10 -3.65
C ALA A 28 -3.60 -18.59 -2.32
N GLN A 29 -2.80 -19.45 -1.66
CA GLN A 29 -2.02 -19.11 -0.45
C GLN A 29 -2.85 -18.55 0.72
N GLN A 30 -4.14 -18.89 0.80
CA GLN A 30 -4.97 -18.51 1.93
C GLN A 30 -4.70 -19.45 3.12
N PRO A 31 -4.51 -18.91 4.34
CA PRO A 31 -4.43 -19.73 5.54
C PRO A 31 -5.75 -20.46 5.78
N ARG A 32 -5.67 -21.66 6.34
CA ARG A 32 -6.84 -22.40 6.84
C ARG A 32 -6.98 -22.12 8.33
N TYR A 33 -7.93 -21.27 8.69
CA TYR A 33 -8.25 -21.02 10.09
C TYR A 33 -9.12 -22.16 10.63
N PRO A 34 -8.83 -22.72 11.81
CA PRO A 34 -9.62 -23.81 12.38
C PRO A 34 -10.98 -23.35 12.93
N ASP A 35 -11.11 -22.06 13.26
CA ASP A 35 -12.31 -21.46 13.85
C ASP A 35 -12.78 -20.27 13.01
N GLU A 36 -13.86 -20.46 12.26
CA GLU A 36 -14.48 -19.44 11.42
C GLU A 36 -15.20 -18.35 12.24
N ALA A 37 -15.69 -18.68 13.44
CA ALA A 37 -16.36 -17.71 14.32
C ALA A 37 -15.33 -16.73 14.89
N ALA A 38 -14.19 -17.24 15.37
CA ALA A 38 -13.08 -16.41 15.83
C ALA A 38 -12.52 -15.52 14.71
N LEU A 39 -12.40 -16.05 13.48
CA LEU A 39 -12.00 -15.26 12.31
C LEU A 39 -12.99 -14.12 12.04
N ALA A 40 -14.30 -14.40 12.05
CA ALA A 40 -15.33 -13.39 11.81
C ALA A 40 -15.33 -12.30 12.89
N GLU A 41 -15.09 -12.67 14.15
CA GLU A 41 -14.97 -11.73 15.27
C GLU A 41 -13.80 -10.77 15.07
N VAL A 42 -12.59 -11.30 14.83
CA VAL A 42 -11.37 -10.49 14.62
C VAL A 42 -11.50 -9.58 13.40
N VAL A 43 -12.05 -10.08 12.28
CA VAL A 43 -12.30 -9.25 11.10
C VAL A 43 -13.31 -8.14 11.41
N GLY A 44 -14.34 -8.43 12.22
CA GLY A 44 -15.31 -7.45 12.69
C GLY A 44 -14.67 -6.35 13.55
N GLU A 45 -13.75 -6.72 14.44
CA GLU A 45 -12.99 -5.76 15.24
C GLU A 45 -12.10 -4.87 14.38
N LEU A 46 -11.26 -5.45 13.51
CA LEU A 46 -10.36 -4.72 12.62
C LEU A 46 -11.10 -3.73 11.70
N SER A 47 -12.33 -4.07 11.28
CA SER A 47 -13.16 -3.19 10.43
C SER A 47 -13.59 -1.88 11.10
N ARG A 48 -13.50 -1.80 12.44
CA ARG A 48 -13.89 -0.63 13.24
C ARG A 48 -12.70 0.21 13.68
N LEU A 49 -11.47 -0.30 13.52
CA LEU A 49 -10.27 0.45 13.87
C LEU A 49 -10.04 1.60 12.87
N PRO A 50 -9.35 2.67 13.30
CA PRO A 50 -8.98 3.75 12.40
C PRO A 50 -8.16 3.25 11.20
N PRO A 51 -8.31 3.86 10.02
CA PRO A 51 -7.51 3.48 8.86
C PRO A 51 -6.04 3.89 9.06
N LEU A 52 -5.12 3.13 8.47
CA LEU A 52 -3.67 3.42 8.52
C LEU A 52 -3.28 4.63 7.65
N VAL A 53 -4.03 4.89 6.58
CA VAL A 53 -3.81 5.98 5.63
C VAL A 53 -5.14 6.58 5.22
N THR A 54 -5.07 7.75 4.62
CA THR A 54 -6.23 8.54 4.22
C THR A 54 -6.41 8.55 2.70
N SER A 55 -7.61 8.89 2.24
CA SER A 55 -7.91 8.90 0.80
C SER A 55 -7.04 9.88 0.00
N TRP A 56 -6.63 11.02 0.58
CA TRP A 56 -5.80 12.00 -0.13
C TRP A 56 -4.35 11.54 -0.27
N GLU A 57 -3.81 10.79 0.69
CA GLU A 57 -2.47 10.20 0.59
C GLU A 57 -2.42 9.19 -0.57
N ILE A 58 -3.48 8.38 -0.72
CA ILE A 58 -3.63 7.44 -1.83
C ILE A 58 -3.67 8.19 -3.17
N LEU A 59 -4.48 9.25 -3.27
CA LEU A 59 -4.59 10.05 -4.50
C LEU A 59 -3.27 10.75 -4.84
N SER A 60 -2.56 11.26 -3.84
CA SER A 60 -1.24 11.88 -3.98
C SER A 60 -0.21 10.88 -4.52
N LEU A 61 -0.12 9.68 -3.91
CA LEU A 61 0.77 8.62 -4.38
C LEU A 61 0.42 8.20 -5.82
N LYS A 62 -0.87 8.03 -6.14
CA LYS A 62 -1.32 7.68 -7.49
C LYS A 62 -0.88 8.71 -8.54
N LYS A 63 -0.91 10.00 -8.20
CA LYS A 63 -0.40 11.07 -9.07
C LYS A 63 1.12 10.94 -9.29
N GLN A 64 1.89 10.73 -8.22
CA GLN A 64 3.34 10.57 -8.31
C GLN A 64 3.75 9.32 -9.12
N LEU A 65 3.00 8.21 -8.98
CA LEU A 65 3.20 7.00 -9.78
C LEU A 65 2.88 7.22 -11.26
N ALA A 66 1.83 7.99 -11.59
CA ALA A 66 1.54 8.35 -12.97
C ALA A 66 2.67 9.18 -13.59
N GLU A 67 3.24 10.13 -12.83
CA GLU A 67 4.42 10.89 -13.26
C GLU A 67 5.64 9.97 -13.48
N ALA A 68 5.83 8.95 -12.63
CA ALA A 68 6.89 7.95 -12.82
C ALA A 68 6.69 7.12 -14.09
N GLN A 69 5.46 6.69 -14.36
CA GLN A 69 5.10 5.95 -15.59
C GLN A 69 5.39 6.79 -16.85
N GLU A 70 5.20 8.11 -16.79
CA GLU A 70 5.53 9.05 -17.86
C GLU A 70 7.05 9.38 -17.96
N GLY A 71 7.89 8.74 -17.14
CA GLY A 71 9.35 8.97 -17.12
C GLY A 71 9.76 10.26 -16.43
N LYS A 72 8.86 10.92 -15.70
CA LYS A 72 9.13 12.19 -14.99
C LYS A 72 9.64 11.99 -13.57
N ARG A 73 9.55 10.77 -13.04
CA ARG A 73 10.03 10.38 -11.70
C ARG A 73 10.59 8.96 -11.73
N PHE A 74 11.36 8.63 -10.70
CA PHE A 74 11.79 7.27 -10.40
C PHE A 74 11.10 6.76 -9.12
N LEU A 75 10.67 5.50 -9.10
CA LEU A 75 10.07 4.86 -7.92
C LEU A 75 11.13 4.03 -7.19
N LEU A 76 11.43 4.41 -5.95
CA LEU A 76 12.19 3.58 -5.01
C LEU A 76 11.19 2.94 -4.03
N GLN A 77 11.13 1.61 -4.03
CA GLN A 77 10.37 0.83 -3.04
C GLN A 77 11.31 -0.19 -2.41
N GLY A 78 11.34 -0.26 -1.08
CA GLY A 78 12.17 -1.20 -0.34
C GLY A 78 11.70 -1.36 1.10
N GLY A 79 12.09 -2.47 1.72
CA GLY A 79 11.65 -2.87 3.06
C GLY A 79 12.09 -4.29 3.39
N ASP A 80 11.57 -4.85 4.48
CA ASP A 80 11.83 -6.24 4.85
C ASP A 80 11.16 -7.21 3.87
N CYS A 81 11.72 -8.42 3.78
CA CYS A 81 11.05 -9.52 3.07
C CYS A 81 9.78 -9.98 3.82
N ALA A 82 9.85 -10.01 5.14
CA ALA A 82 8.74 -10.29 6.03
C ALA A 82 9.00 -9.58 7.35
N GLU A 83 8.06 -8.73 7.78
CA GLU A 83 8.13 -8.08 9.07
C GLU A 83 7.77 -9.08 10.18
N SER A 84 8.44 -8.99 11.33
CA SER A 84 8.14 -9.80 12.50
C SER A 84 7.69 -8.91 13.66
N PHE A 85 6.80 -9.42 14.52
CA PHE A 85 6.36 -8.66 15.69
C PHE A 85 7.51 -8.38 16.68
N ALA A 86 8.48 -9.29 16.76
CA ALA A 86 9.66 -9.13 17.62
C ALA A 86 10.59 -8.01 17.13
N ASP A 87 10.53 -7.69 15.84
CA ASP A 87 11.36 -6.68 15.18
C ASP A 87 10.62 -5.33 15.00
N CYS A 88 9.42 -5.18 15.57
CA CYS A 88 8.62 -3.95 15.52
C CYS A 88 9.16 -2.91 16.52
N GLU A 89 10.42 -2.52 16.32
CA GLU A 89 11.18 -1.66 17.22
C GLU A 89 11.58 -0.35 16.54
N SER A 90 11.44 0.76 17.26
CA SER A 90 11.64 2.12 16.71
C SER A 90 13.03 2.30 16.08
N ALA A 91 14.07 1.74 16.70
CA ALA A 91 15.44 1.82 16.19
C ALA A 91 15.58 1.15 14.82
N LEU A 92 14.93 0.00 14.63
CA LEU A 92 15.02 -0.78 13.41
C LEU A 92 14.24 -0.10 12.28
N VAL A 93 13.03 0.38 12.56
CA VAL A 93 12.22 1.19 11.63
C VAL A 93 12.98 2.44 11.19
N SER A 94 13.58 3.17 12.15
CA SER A 94 14.35 4.39 11.86
C SER A 94 15.57 4.12 10.99
N ASN A 95 16.28 3.02 11.24
CA ASN A 95 17.45 2.66 10.43
C ASN A 95 17.06 2.26 9.00
N ARG A 96 15.94 1.56 8.80
CA ARG A 96 15.41 1.28 7.45
C ARG A 96 15.06 2.57 6.71
N LEU A 97 14.40 3.52 7.38
CA LEU A 97 14.10 4.82 6.79
C LEU A 97 15.37 5.56 6.35
N LYS A 98 16.44 5.55 7.18
CA LYS A 98 17.73 6.16 6.80
C LYS A 98 18.31 5.54 5.53
N VAL A 99 18.28 4.21 5.41
CA VAL A 99 18.79 3.51 4.22
C VAL A 99 18.00 3.90 2.98
N LEU A 100 16.66 3.94 3.06
CA LEU A 100 15.81 4.37 1.94
C LEU A 100 16.10 5.81 1.52
N LEU A 101 16.31 6.72 2.48
CA LEU A 101 16.68 8.11 2.20
C LEU A 101 18.07 8.24 1.56
N GLN A 102 19.05 7.46 2.04
CA GLN A 102 20.40 7.42 1.45
C GLN A 102 20.37 6.91 0.01
N MET A 103 19.64 5.82 -0.26
CA MET A 103 19.45 5.31 -1.61
C MET A 103 18.75 6.33 -2.50
N SER A 104 17.71 7.00 -2.00
CA SER A 104 17.01 8.05 -2.75
C SER A 104 17.95 9.19 -3.14
N LEU A 105 18.86 9.61 -2.25
CA LEU A 105 19.84 10.66 -2.57
C LEU A 105 20.77 10.22 -3.71
N VAL A 106 21.26 8.99 -3.68
CA VAL A 106 22.11 8.43 -4.73
C VAL A 106 21.36 8.38 -6.06
N LEU A 107 20.12 7.89 -6.07
CA LEU A 107 19.31 7.77 -7.30
C LEU A 107 18.93 9.12 -7.94
N VAL A 108 18.88 10.20 -7.14
CA VAL A 108 18.58 11.55 -7.65
C VAL A 108 19.80 12.20 -8.30
N HIS A 109 21.02 11.84 -7.88
CA HIS A 109 22.27 12.42 -8.39
C HIS A 109 23.01 11.55 -9.42
N GLY A 110 22.64 10.27 -9.54
CA GLY A 110 23.22 9.32 -10.49
C GLY A 110 22.68 9.40 -11.90
#